data_AF-A0AAU5YHY4-F1
#
_entry.id   AF-A0AAU5YHY4-F1
#
_cell.length_a   1.000
_cell.length_b   1.000
_cell.length_c   1.000
_cell.angle_alpha   90.00
_cell.angle_beta   90.00
_cell.angle_gamma   90.00
#
_symmetry.space_group_name_H-M   'P 1'
#
loop_
_entity.id
_entity.type
_entity.pdbx_description
1 polymer ?
#
loop_
_entity_poly.entity_id
_entity_poly.type
_entity_poly.pdbx_seq_one_letter_code
_entity_poly.pdbx_strand_id
1 'polypeptide(L)'
;MDRDCLTDMSTAIEDAIPNGDYTAPLVAADLVDRLRAEDPDLLAGWLDLRAAVFLADAIARKSNSKRQATRVGAPRRAFAEAARSFADTGDAAALSPFAAEYVVDEDNTRRTVARMTAADCLFVAGRYDETARQAKLEASFHRAVAKKVGKGTVGDAFTEEQYLTMYRSLTGRSQAPTIAAA
;
A
#
# COMPACT_ATOMS: atom_id res chain seq x y z
N MET A 1 25.61 -34.85 1.93
CA MET A 1 24.88 -34.03 2.92
C MET A 1 24.17 -32.98 2.12
N ASP A 2 22.85 -32.87 2.26
CA ASP A 2 22.11 -31.80 1.60
C ASP A 2 22.54 -30.46 2.20
N ARG A 3 22.97 -29.54 1.34
CA ARG A 3 23.38 -28.20 1.73
C ARG A 3 22.14 -27.42 2.19
N ASP A 4 22.22 -26.78 3.35
CA ASP A 4 21.14 -25.91 3.82
C ASP A 4 21.21 -24.54 3.12
N CYS A 5 20.68 -24.51 1.90
CA CYS A 5 20.71 -23.32 1.04
C CYS A 5 19.91 -22.14 1.61
N LEU A 6 18.98 -22.39 2.55
CA LEU A 6 18.21 -21.31 3.19
C LEU A 6 19.06 -20.60 4.25
N THR A 7 19.70 -21.37 5.13
CA THR A 7 20.59 -20.83 6.17
C THR A 7 21.79 -20.14 5.54
N ASP A 8 22.46 -20.78 4.57
CA ASP A 8 23.63 -20.23 3.89
C ASP A 8 23.31 -18.91 3.15
N MET A 9 22.16 -18.84 2.47
CA MET A 9 21.74 -17.61 1.79
C MET A 9 21.38 -16.51 2.79
N SER A 10 20.78 -16.84 3.95
CA SER A 10 20.49 -15.86 4.99
C SER A 10 21.78 -15.16 5.45
N THR A 11 22.82 -15.94 5.74
CA THR A 11 24.15 -15.43 6.08
C THR A 11 24.72 -14.56 4.96
N ALA A 12 24.65 -15.02 3.71
CA ALA A 12 25.16 -14.25 2.56
C ALA A 12 24.43 -12.92 2.33
N ILE A 13 23.12 -12.85 2.64
CA ILE A 13 22.33 -11.61 2.61
C ILE A 13 22.76 -10.69 3.74
N GLU A 14 22.87 -11.18 4.97
CA GLU A 14 23.31 -10.39 6.13
C GLU A 14 24.70 -9.79 5.88
N ASP A 15 25.64 -10.58 5.37
CA ASP A 15 26.99 -10.13 5.02
C ASP A 15 27.04 -9.12 3.86
N ALA A 16 26.03 -9.12 2.98
CA ALA A 16 25.94 -8.20 1.86
C ALA A 16 25.34 -6.83 2.24
N ILE A 17 24.58 -6.75 3.33
CA ILE A 17 23.93 -5.51 3.76
C ILE A 17 24.99 -4.62 4.44
N PRO A 18 25.29 -3.42 3.89
CA PRO A 18 26.27 -2.54 4.49
C PRO A 18 25.72 -1.91 5.78
N ASN A 19 26.62 -1.58 6.71
CA ASN A 19 26.29 -0.79 7.89
C ASN A 19 26.03 0.67 7.50
N GLY A 20 24.79 1.01 7.11
CA GLY A 20 24.40 2.37 6.74
C GLY A 20 23.25 2.44 5.73
N ASP A 21 23.10 3.59 5.08
CA ASP A 21 22.09 3.77 4.03
C ASP A 21 22.43 2.93 2.80
N TYR A 22 21.46 2.15 2.33
CA TYR A 22 21.59 1.36 1.12
C TYR A 22 20.30 1.31 0.32
N THR A 23 20.45 1.00 -0.96
CA THR A 23 19.34 0.68 -1.84
C THR A 23 19.27 -0.83 -1.99
N ALA A 24 18.25 -1.46 -1.41
CA ALA A 24 18.06 -2.90 -1.46
C ALA A 24 18.16 -3.50 -2.88
N PRO A 25 17.65 -2.85 -3.97
CA PRO A 25 17.83 -3.37 -5.32
C PRO A 25 19.30 -3.44 -5.80
N LEU A 26 20.14 -2.49 -5.38
CA LEU A 26 21.57 -2.50 -5.75
C LEU A 26 22.32 -3.59 -4.99
N VAL A 27 22.12 -3.67 -3.66
CA VAL A 27 22.73 -4.73 -2.83
C VAL A 27 22.32 -6.12 -3.32
N ALA A 28 21.05 -6.31 -3.67
CA ALA A 28 20.58 -7.58 -4.22
C ALA A 28 21.21 -7.91 -5.59
N ALA A 29 21.40 -6.93 -6.47
CA ALA A 29 22.05 -7.13 -7.76
C ALA A 29 23.53 -7.52 -7.57
N ASP A 30 24.26 -6.80 -6.72
CA ASP A 30 25.67 -7.08 -6.43
C ASP A 30 25.85 -8.46 -5.79
N LEU A 31 24.99 -8.83 -4.82
CA LEU A 31 25.01 -10.17 -4.22
C LEU A 31 24.74 -11.27 -5.24
N VAL A 32 23.76 -11.07 -6.14
CA VAL A 32 23.44 -12.05 -7.19
C VAL A 32 24.62 -12.22 -8.15
N ASP A 33 25.29 -11.15 -8.55
CA ASP A 33 26.45 -11.23 -9.45
C ASP A 33 27.66 -11.86 -8.76
N ARG A 34 27.89 -11.57 -7.47
CA ARG A 34 28.89 -12.25 -6.64
C ARG A 34 28.61 -13.74 -6.54
N LEU A 35 27.39 -14.15 -6.21
CA LEU A 35 27.01 -15.56 -6.10
C LEU A 35 27.09 -16.30 -7.45
N ARG A 36 26.75 -15.65 -8.56
CA ARG A 36 26.96 -16.26 -9.90
C ARG A 36 28.43 -16.57 -10.18
N ALA A 37 29.34 -15.76 -9.68
CA ALA A 37 30.78 -15.92 -9.90
C ALA A 37 31.43 -16.89 -8.90
N GLU A 38 31.03 -16.81 -7.63
CA GLU A 38 31.72 -17.48 -6.52
C GLU A 38 31.00 -18.77 -6.04
N ASP A 39 29.67 -18.80 -6.06
CA ASP A 39 28.87 -19.91 -5.54
C ASP A 39 27.51 -20.06 -6.26
N PRO A 40 27.52 -20.48 -7.55
CA PRO A 40 26.31 -20.56 -8.35
C PRO A 40 25.33 -21.62 -7.83
N ASP A 41 25.83 -22.66 -7.15
CA ASP A 41 25.02 -23.74 -6.58
C ASP A 41 24.16 -23.24 -5.41
N LEU A 42 24.70 -22.36 -4.54
CA LEU A 42 23.92 -21.72 -3.48
C LEU A 42 22.76 -20.90 -4.05
N LEU A 43 23.05 -20.10 -5.07
CA LEU A 43 22.04 -19.25 -5.70
C LEU A 43 20.93 -20.09 -6.35
N ALA A 44 21.30 -21.13 -7.10
CA ALA A 44 20.35 -22.03 -7.74
C ALA A 44 19.48 -22.76 -6.72
N GLY A 45 20.10 -23.40 -5.71
CA GLY A 45 19.38 -24.14 -4.67
C GLY A 45 18.43 -23.26 -3.87
N TRP A 46 18.83 -22.04 -3.52
CA TRP A 46 17.97 -21.09 -2.83
C TRP A 46 16.80 -20.61 -3.70
N LEU A 47 17.03 -20.29 -4.98
CA LEU A 47 15.98 -19.88 -5.90
C LEU A 47 14.94 -20.98 -6.10
N ASP A 48 15.35 -22.23 -6.22
CA ASP A 48 14.44 -23.37 -6.36
C ASP A 48 13.55 -23.54 -5.12
N LEU A 49 14.12 -23.43 -3.91
CA LEU A 49 13.35 -23.50 -2.66
C LEU A 49 12.37 -22.33 -2.50
N ARG A 50 12.70 -21.14 -3.03
CA ARG A 50 11.88 -19.92 -2.92
C ARG A 50 10.95 -19.69 -4.10
N ALA A 51 11.06 -20.48 -5.17
CA ALA A 51 10.33 -20.28 -6.42
C ALA A 51 8.81 -20.15 -6.21
N ALA A 52 8.21 -21.03 -5.39
CA ALA A 52 6.77 -21.01 -5.10
C ALA A 52 6.33 -19.69 -4.43
N VAL A 53 7.12 -19.16 -3.50
CA VAL A 53 6.85 -17.89 -2.81
C VAL A 53 6.94 -16.73 -3.79
N PHE A 54 7.99 -16.67 -4.61
CA PHE A 54 8.15 -15.61 -5.61
C PHE A 54 7.04 -15.62 -6.67
N LEU A 55 6.62 -16.80 -7.11
CA LEU A 55 5.49 -16.94 -8.03
C LEU A 55 4.18 -16.51 -7.39
N ALA A 56 3.92 -16.87 -6.12
CA ALA A 56 2.75 -16.41 -5.38
C ALA A 56 2.71 -14.87 -5.30
N ASP A 57 3.82 -14.23 -4.96
CA ASP A 57 3.93 -12.77 -4.88
C ASP A 57 3.76 -12.10 -6.25
N ALA A 58 4.32 -12.68 -7.31
CA ALA A 58 4.15 -12.17 -8.67
C ALA A 58 2.69 -12.25 -9.12
N ILE A 59 2.02 -13.37 -8.85
CA ILE A 59 0.59 -13.58 -9.14
C ILE A 59 -0.26 -12.58 -8.34
N ALA A 60 0.02 -12.42 -7.05
CA ALA A 60 -0.68 -11.47 -6.19
C ALA A 60 -0.51 -10.03 -6.68
N ARG A 61 0.71 -9.60 -7.01
CA ARG A 61 0.98 -8.27 -7.60
C ARG A 61 0.23 -8.06 -8.90
N LYS A 62 0.21 -9.05 -9.81
CA LYS A 62 -0.53 -8.97 -11.07
C LYS A 62 -2.04 -8.87 -10.84
N SER A 63 -2.58 -9.67 -9.90
CA SER A 63 -3.99 -9.64 -9.51
C SER A 63 -4.37 -8.28 -8.92
N ASN A 64 -3.57 -7.76 -7.99
CA ASN A 64 -3.78 -6.46 -7.35
C ASN A 64 -3.65 -5.30 -8.34
N SER A 65 -2.65 -5.35 -9.22
CA SER A 65 -2.50 -4.37 -10.30
C SER A 65 -3.71 -4.38 -11.23
N LYS A 66 -4.22 -5.55 -11.63
CA LYS A 66 -5.46 -5.66 -12.42
C LYS A 66 -6.65 -5.08 -11.67
N ARG A 67 -6.82 -5.39 -10.38
CA ARG A 67 -7.90 -4.83 -9.54
C ARG A 67 -7.78 -3.31 -9.43
N GLN A 68 -6.58 -2.79 -9.21
CA GLN A 68 -6.33 -1.36 -9.10
C GLN A 68 -6.53 -0.64 -10.44
N ALA A 69 -6.04 -1.19 -11.55
CA ALA A 69 -6.27 -0.66 -12.89
C ALA A 69 -7.76 -0.68 -13.24
N THR A 70 -8.49 -1.73 -12.87
CA THR A 70 -9.94 -1.76 -12.96
C THR A 70 -10.57 -0.69 -12.09
N ARG A 71 -10.13 -0.48 -10.85
CA ARG A 71 -10.70 0.54 -9.94
C ARG A 71 -10.43 1.97 -10.40
N VAL A 72 -9.20 2.28 -10.79
CA VAL A 72 -8.79 3.62 -11.28
C VAL A 72 -9.36 3.87 -12.67
N GLY A 73 -9.43 2.84 -13.50
CA GLY A 73 -10.01 2.89 -14.83
C GLY A 73 -11.53 2.81 -14.85
N ALA A 74 -12.18 2.30 -13.79
CA ALA A 74 -13.63 2.09 -13.74
C ALA A 74 -14.42 3.37 -13.98
N PRO A 75 -14.11 4.53 -13.35
CA PRO A 75 -14.80 5.78 -13.66
C PRO A 75 -14.64 6.20 -15.13
N ARG A 76 -13.44 6.05 -15.69
CA ARG A 76 -13.15 6.37 -17.10
C ARG A 76 -13.85 5.41 -18.06
N ARG A 77 -13.90 4.11 -17.74
CA ARG A 77 -14.58 3.08 -18.55
C ARG A 77 -16.08 3.25 -18.48
N ALA A 78 -16.63 3.46 -17.28
CA ALA A 78 -18.05 3.74 -17.07
C ALA A 78 -18.47 5.01 -17.85
N PHE A 79 -17.66 6.07 -17.81
CA PHE A 79 -17.91 7.26 -18.62
C PHE A 79 -17.80 6.98 -20.12
N ALA A 80 -16.76 6.27 -20.58
CA ALA A 80 -16.59 5.95 -22.00
C ALA A 80 -17.71 5.03 -22.54
N GLU A 81 -18.20 4.11 -21.71
CA GLU A 81 -19.32 3.23 -22.01
C GLU A 81 -20.64 4.00 -22.04
N ALA A 82 -20.89 4.88 -21.06
CA ALA A 82 -22.01 5.80 -21.06
C ALA A 82 -22.00 6.74 -22.28
N ALA A 83 -20.81 7.23 -22.68
CA ALA A 83 -20.65 8.09 -23.85
C ALA A 83 -20.93 7.35 -25.16
N ARG A 84 -20.50 6.08 -25.27
CA ARG A 84 -20.84 5.23 -26.42
C ARG A 84 -22.34 4.91 -26.47
N SER A 85 -22.92 4.52 -25.34
CA SER A 85 -24.36 4.27 -25.23
C SER A 85 -25.18 5.50 -25.62
N PHE A 86 -24.76 6.70 -25.19
CA PHE A 86 -25.37 7.96 -25.59
C PHE A 86 -25.26 8.21 -27.11
N ALA A 87 -24.10 7.93 -27.72
CA ALA A 87 -23.93 8.08 -29.16
C ALA A 87 -24.86 7.15 -29.97
N ASP A 88 -25.11 5.94 -29.46
CA ASP A 88 -25.96 4.95 -30.14
C ASP A 88 -27.46 5.17 -29.90
N THR A 89 -27.85 5.59 -28.70
CA THR A 89 -29.26 5.65 -28.25
C THR A 89 -29.82 7.05 -28.06
N GLY A 90 -28.97 8.07 -27.93
CA GLY A 90 -29.34 9.42 -27.55
C GLY A 90 -29.77 9.58 -26.08
N ASP A 91 -29.65 8.54 -25.25
CA ASP A 91 -30.11 8.58 -23.86
C ASP A 91 -29.13 9.33 -22.94
N ALA A 92 -29.44 10.60 -22.69
CA ALA A 92 -28.66 11.48 -21.81
C ALA A 92 -28.57 10.97 -20.35
N ALA A 93 -29.48 10.08 -19.92
CA ALA A 93 -29.47 9.55 -18.56
C ALA A 93 -28.20 8.74 -18.26
N ALA A 94 -27.59 8.10 -19.25
CA ALA A 94 -26.37 7.31 -19.08
C ALA A 94 -25.15 8.16 -18.65
N LEU A 95 -25.09 9.42 -19.07
CA LEU A 95 -24.02 10.37 -18.71
C LEU A 95 -24.33 11.20 -17.46
N SER A 96 -25.51 11.02 -16.87
CA SER A 96 -25.97 11.85 -15.77
C SER A 96 -25.17 11.55 -14.50
N PRO A 97 -24.63 12.58 -13.81
CA PRO A 97 -24.03 12.42 -12.49
C PRO A 97 -24.97 11.75 -11.46
N PHE A 98 -26.29 11.82 -11.71
CA PHE A 98 -27.30 11.17 -10.89
C PHE A 98 -27.24 9.63 -10.93
N ALA A 99 -26.55 9.04 -11.91
CA ALA A 99 -26.34 7.60 -12.02
C ALA A 99 -25.18 7.07 -11.16
N ALA A 100 -24.32 7.96 -10.61
CA ALA A 100 -23.20 7.54 -9.77
C ALA A 100 -23.68 6.86 -8.48
N GLU A 101 -23.02 5.79 -8.05
CA GLU A 101 -23.35 5.05 -6.84
C GLU A 101 -22.40 5.35 -5.67
N TYR A 102 -22.97 5.53 -4.49
CA TYR A 102 -22.25 5.75 -3.23
C TYR A 102 -22.69 4.76 -2.15
N VAL A 103 -21.81 4.50 -1.18
CA VAL A 103 -22.17 3.81 0.06
C VAL A 103 -22.76 4.83 1.03
N VAL A 104 -23.98 4.60 1.50
CA VAL A 104 -24.79 5.64 2.18
C VAL A 104 -25.06 5.37 3.67
N ASP A 105 -24.60 4.24 4.20
CA ASP A 105 -24.72 3.86 5.60
C ASP A 105 -23.62 2.86 6.03
N GLU A 106 -23.64 2.44 7.30
CA GLU A 106 -22.68 1.47 7.86
C GLU A 106 -22.95 0.02 7.44
N ASP A 107 -24.19 -0.29 7.04
CA ASP A 107 -24.57 -1.59 6.50
C ASP A 107 -24.05 -1.78 5.05
N ASN A 108 -23.33 -0.79 4.53
CA ASN A 108 -22.78 -0.74 3.18
C ASN A 108 -23.82 -0.74 2.06
N THR A 109 -25.01 -0.20 2.31
CA THR A 109 -26.03 0.00 1.29
C THR A 109 -25.48 0.89 0.18
N ARG A 110 -25.65 0.47 -1.08
CA ARG A 110 -25.28 1.25 -2.26
C ARG A 110 -26.49 1.93 -2.87
N ARG A 111 -26.39 3.23 -3.17
CA ARG A 111 -27.47 4.00 -3.77
C ARG A 111 -26.95 4.94 -4.84
N THR A 112 -27.71 5.09 -5.93
CA THR A 112 -27.44 6.09 -6.94
C THR A 112 -27.75 7.49 -6.41
N VAL A 113 -27.02 8.51 -6.88
CA VAL A 113 -27.25 9.92 -6.50
C VAL A 113 -28.71 10.35 -6.72
N ALA A 114 -29.37 9.85 -7.78
CA ALA A 114 -30.80 10.08 -8.05
C ALA A 114 -31.74 9.66 -6.90
N ARG A 115 -31.34 8.68 -6.11
CA ARG A 115 -32.14 8.09 -5.04
C ARG A 115 -31.64 8.46 -3.65
N MET A 116 -30.53 9.19 -3.55
CA MET A 116 -29.99 9.63 -2.27
C MET A 116 -30.94 10.62 -1.59
N THR A 117 -31.17 10.37 -0.32
CA THR A 117 -31.83 11.29 0.61
C THR A 117 -30.81 12.29 1.16
N ALA A 118 -31.29 13.31 1.87
CA ALA A 118 -30.40 14.24 2.56
C ALA A 118 -29.48 13.54 3.59
N ALA A 119 -29.99 12.51 4.29
CA ALA A 119 -29.21 11.75 5.25
C ALA A 119 -28.07 10.97 4.58
N ASP A 120 -28.34 10.36 3.42
CA ASP A 120 -27.32 9.65 2.63
C ASP A 120 -26.19 10.59 2.18
N CYS A 121 -26.56 11.79 1.69
CA CYS A 121 -25.58 12.80 1.29
C CYS A 121 -24.70 13.25 2.47
N LEU A 122 -25.30 13.46 3.65
CA LEU A 122 -24.56 13.81 4.87
C LEU A 122 -23.64 12.69 5.33
N PHE A 123 -24.05 11.42 5.20
CA PHE A 123 -23.20 10.28 5.51
C PHE A 123 -21.97 10.21 4.58
N VAL A 124 -22.19 10.34 3.27
CA VAL A 124 -21.11 10.36 2.28
C VAL A 124 -20.16 11.53 2.52
N ALA A 125 -20.70 12.72 2.82
CA ALA A 125 -19.91 13.88 3.19
C ALA A 125 -19.07 13.62 4.45
N GLY A 126 -19.67 13.03 5.50
CA GLY A 126 -18.98 12.65 6.73
C GLY A 126 -17.76 11.74 6.48
N ARG A 127 -17.88 10.75 5.58
CA ARG A 127 -16.73 9.90 5.20
C ARG A 127 -15.61 10.66 4.50
N TYR A 128 -15.95 11.63 3.64
CA TYR A 128 -14.95 12.50 3.03
C TYR A 128 -14.29 13.41 4.07
N ASP A 129 -15.07 13.95 5.01
CA ASP A 129 -14.55 14.79 6.10
C ASP A 129 -13.62 14.01 7.03
N GLU A 130 -13.93 12.77 7.36
CA GLU A 130 -13.06 11.88 8.14
C GLU A 130 -11.72 11.64 7.43
N THR A 131 -11.78 11.32 6.14
CA THR A 131 -10.59 11.12 5.30
C THR A 131 -9.74 12.40 5.24
N ALA A 132 -10.39 13.55 5.03
CA ALA A 132 -9.71 14.85 4.98
C ALA A 132 -9.08 15.21 6.33
N ARG A 133 -9.77 14.93 7.45
CA ARG A 133 -9.25 15.14 8.81
C ARG A 133 -8.00 14.31 9.06
N GLN A 134 -8.02 13.03 8.68
CA GLN A 134 -6.86 12.15 8.82
C GLN A 134 -5.68 12.65 7.98
N ALA A 135 -5.90 12.98 6.71
CA ALA A 135 -4.84 13.52 5.84
C ALA A 135 -4.27 14.84 6.39
N LYS A 136 -5.11 15.73 6.93
CA LYS A 136 -4.67 16.98 7.56
C LYS A 136 -3.81 16.72 8.80
N LEU A 137 -4.18 15.72 9.61
CA LEU A 137 -3.45 15.33 10.80
C LEU A 137 -2.05 14.79 10.45
N GLU A 138 -1.98 13.84 9.51
CA GLU A 138 -0.73 13.28 8.99
C GLU A 138 0.19 14.36 8.38
N ALA A 139 -0.38 15.25 7.58
CA ALA A 139 0.37 16.38 7.02
C ALA A 139 0.92 17.30 8.12
N SER A 140 0.15 17.56 9.18
CA SER A 140 0.57 18.40 10.29
C SER A 140 1.68 17.75 11.12
N PHE A 141 1.60 16.43 11.32
CA PHE A 141 2.66 15.64 11.92
C PHE A 141 3.97 15.75 11.15
N HIS A 142 3.96 15.48 9.83
CA HIS A 142 5.17 15.57 9.02
C HIS A 142 5.77 16.97 8.99
N ARG A 143 4.95 18.03 9.02
CA ARG A 143 5.45 19.41 9.17
C ARG A 143 6.12 19.65 10.52
N ALA A 144 5.56 19.11 11.60
CA ALA A 144 6.14 19.23 12.94
C ALA A 144 7.48 18.46 13.04
N VAL A 145 7.53 17.23 12.51
CA VAL A 145 8.76 16.43 12.37
C VAL A 145 9.79 17.21 11.56
N ALA A 146 9.43 17.71 10.38
CA ALA A 146 10.33 18.49 9.53
C ALA A 146 10.88 19.74 10.25
N LYS A 147 10.04 20.44 11.01
CA LYS A 147 10.47 21.60 11.82
C LYS A 147 11.51 21.22 12.88
N LYS A 148 11.37 20.06 13.51
CA LYS A 148 12.29 19.56 14.54
C LYS A 148 13.60 19.04 13.93
N VAL A 149 13.51 18.35 12.80
CA VAL A 149 14.65 17.77 12.06
C VAL A 149 15.52 18.86 11.40
N GLY A 150 14.89 19.90 10.86
CA GLY A 150 15.60 20.97 10.16
C GLY A 150 16.27 20.47 8.88
N LYS A 151 17.61 20.50 8.85
CA LYS A 151 18.42 20.05 7.69
C LYS A 151 18.98 18.64 7.84
N GLY A 152 18.82 18.02 9.01
CA GLY A 152 19.30 16.66 9.27
C GLY A 152 18.33 15.59 8.77
N THR A 153 18.52 14.35 9.23
CA THR A 153 17.57 13.26 8.99
C THR A 153 16.66 13.07 10.21
N VAL A 154 15.56 12.34 10.03
CA VAL A 154 14.67 11.97 11.16
C VAL A 154 15.43 11.14 12.19
N GLY A 155 16.33 10.24 11.76
CA GLY A 155 17.12 9.38 12.64
C GLY A 155 18.12 10.14 13.51
N ASP A 156 18.62 11.29 13.03
CA ASP A 156 19.50 12.16 13.83
C ASP A 156 18.72 12.86 14.96
N ALA A 157 17.45 13.16 14.71
CA ALA A 157 16.61 13.95 15.61
C ALA A 157 15.74 13.11 16.56
N PHE A 158 15.49 11.85 16.21
CA PHE A 158 14.59 10.94 16.93
C PHE A 158 15.12 9.52 16.92
N THR A 159 14.95 8.82 18.04
CA THR A 159 15.01 7.35 18.04
C THR A 159 13.74 6.78 17.43
N GLU A 160 13.79 5.52 16.98
CA GLU A 160 12.62 4.82 16.45
C GLU A 160 11.47 4.75 17.48
N GLU A 161 11.78 4.47 18.74
CA GLU A 161 10.81 4.46 19.85
C GLU A 161 10.13 5.82 20.04
N GLN A 162 10.90 6.91 19.97
CA GLN A 162 10.35 8.27 20.06
C GLN A 162 9.42 8.58 18.89
N TYR A 163 9.85 8.24 17.66
CA TYR A 163 9.05 8.46 16.46
C TYR A 163 7.76 7.66 16.48
N LEU A 164 7.83 6.37 16.85
CA LEU A 164 6.66 5.49 17.02
C LEU A 164 5.70 6.01 18.08
N THR A 165 6.22 6.50 19.21
CA THR A 165 5.40 7.07 20.29
C THR A 165 4.62 8.29 19.80
N MET A 166 5.26 9.20 19.06
CA MET A 166 4.60 10.36 18.45
C MET A 166 3.57 9.94 17.38
N TYR A 167 3.90 8.96 16.53
CA TYR A 167 3.00 8.51 15.48
C TYR A 167 1.73 7.83 16.04
N ARG A 168 1.89 7.05 17.12
CA ARG A 168 0.77 6.39 17.81
C ARG A 168 -0.14 7.39 18.51
N SER A 169 0.42 8.44 19.12
CA SER A 169 -0.40 9.47 19.77
C SER A 169 -1.29 10.24 18.79
N LEU A 170 -0.89 10.33 17.52
CA LEU A 170 -1.68 10.94 16.43
C LEU A 170 -2.73 10.01 15.85
N THR A 171 -2.38 8.75 15.59
CA THR A 171 -3.30 7.82 14.90
C THR A 171 -4.38 7.25 15.82
N GLY A 172 -4.33 7.52 17.12
CA GLY A 172 -5.31 7.01 18.10
C GLY A 172 -5.33 5.48 18.20
N ARG A 173 -4.38 4.80 17.54
CA ARG A 173 -4.15 3.36 17.68
C ARG A 173 -3.43 3.14 19.00
N SER A 174 -4.19 3.27 20.09
CA SER A 174 -3.81 2.73 21.38
C SER A 174 -3.44 1.27 21.16
N GLN A 175 -2.31 0.83 21.70
CA GLN A 175 -1.87 -0.57 21.60
C GLN A 175 -3.06 -1.48 21.90
N ALA A 176 -3.38 -2.40 20.97
CA ALA A 176 -4.18 -3.56 21.35
C ALA A 176 -3.44 -4.20 22.54
N PRO A 177 -4.12 -4.50 23.65
CA PRO A 177 -3.47 -5.00 24.85
C PRO A 177 -2.64 -6.22 24.45
N THR A 178 -1.34 -6.15 24.74
CA THR A 178 -0.46 -7.32 24.68
C THR A 178 -1.12 -8.40 25.54
N ILE A 179 -1.73 -9.39 24.90
CA ILE A 179 -2.19 -10.59 25.58
C ILE A 179 -0.91 -11.25 26.07
N ALA A 180 -0.62 -11.07 27.36
CA ALA A 180 0.49 -11.75 28.01
C ALA A 180 0.25 -13.26 27.83
N ALA A 181 1.12 -13.91 27.06
CA ALA A 181 1.18 -15.36 27.02
C ALA A 181 1.61 -15.84 28.42
N ALA A 182 0.74 -16.61 29.06
CA ALA A 182 0.99 -17.30 30.31
C ALA A 182 1.92 -18.50 30.10
#